data_AF-A0A967VLG3-F1
#
_entry.id   AF-A0A967VLG3-F1
#
_cell.length_a   1.000
_cell.length_b   1.000
_cell.length_c   1.000
_cell.angle_alpha   90.00
_cell.angle_beta   90.00
_cell.angle_gamma   90.00
#
_symmetry.space_group_name_H-M   'P 1'
#
loop_
_entity.id
_entity.type
_entity.pdbx_description
1 polymer ?
#
loop_
_entity_poly.entity_id
_entity_poly.type
_entity_poly.pdbx_seq_one_letter_code
_entity_poly.pdbx_strand_id
1 'polypeptide(L)' 'MTYKPGDRVVYPHHGAAVIEKKEKRTAFGEEKEYLVLRMAHGD' A
#
# COMPACT_ATOMS: atom_id res chain seq x y z
N MET A 1 7.57 -10.58 -7.97
CA MET A 1 6.72 -10.89 -6.81
C MET A 1 5.45 -10.07 -6.93
N THR A 2 4.29 -10.71 -6.85
CA THR A 2 2.99 -10.00 -6.88
C THR A 2 2.53 -9.76 -5.45
N TYR A 3 2.37 -8.50 -5.07
CA TYR A 3 1.78 -8.12 -3.79
C TYR A 3 0.28 -8.41 -3.79
N LYS A 4 -0.26 -8.87 -2.66
CA LYS A 4 -1.69 -9.12 -2.46
C LYS A 4 -2.19 -8.57 -1.11
N PRO A 5 -3.50 -8.34 -0.97
CA PRO A 5 -4.10 -8.04 0.32
C PRO A 5 -3.71 -9.07 1.39
N GLY A 6 -3.36 -8.58 2.58
CA GLY A 6 -2.89 -9.38 3.71
C GLY A 6 -1.38 -9.55 3.80
N ASP A 7 -0.62 -9.25 2.74
CA ASP A 7 0.84 -9.29 2.79
C ASP A 7 1.38 -8.23 3.76
N ARG A 8 2.40 -8.63 4.55
CA ARG A 8 3.16 -7.73 5.42
C ARG A 8 4.34 -7.17 4.66
N VAL A 9 4.49 -5.85 4.67
CA VAL A 9 5.53 -5.12 3.96
C VAL A 9 6.20 -4.10 4.87
N VAL A 10 7.42 -3.68 4.50
CA VAL A 10 8.11 -2.56 5.15
C VAL A 10 8.13 -1.39 4.18
N TYR A 11 7.56 -0.26 4.61
CA TYR A 11 7.68 1.00 3.89
C TYR A 11 8.86 1.78 4.48
N PRO A 12 9.99 1.98 3.75
CA PRO A 12 11.29 2.33 4.35
C PRO A 12 11.33 3.52 5.33
N HIS A 13 10.42 4.48 5.21
CA HIS A 13 10.34 5.65 6.10
C HIS A 13 9.16 5.63 7.08
N HIS A 14 8.24 4.66 6.96
CA HIS A 14 7.00 4.60 7.73
C HIS A 14 6.89 3.32 8.58
N GLY A 15 7.73 2.31 8.34
CA GLY A 15 7.78 1.08 9.14
C GLY A 15 6.94 -0.06 8.56
N ALA A 16 6.56 -1.01 9.43
CA ALA A 16 5.81 -2.20 9.04
C ALA A 16 4.35 -1.85 8.72
N ALA A 17 3.82 -2.44 7.65
CA ALA A 17 2.44 -2.25 7.21
C ALA A 17 1.85 -3.55 6.65
N VAL A 18 0.52 -3.57 6.55
CA VAL A 18 -0.24 -4.62 5.87
C VAL A 18 -0.93 -4.02 4.66
N ILE A 19 -0.86 -4.70 3.51
CA ILE A 19 -1.64 -4.30 2.33
C ILE A 19 -3.11 -4.63 2.58
N GLU A 20 -3.98 -3.62 2.66
CA GLU A 20 -5.42 -3.84 2.86
C GLU A 20 -6.14 -4.15 1.55
N LYS A 21 -5.81 -3.43 0.48
CA LYS A 21 -6.41 -3.60 -0.84
C LYS A 21 -5.56 -3.00 -1.95
N LYS A 22 -5.96 -3.32 -3.18
CA LYS A 22 -5.51 -2.65 -4.39
C LYS A 22 -6.64 -1.78 -4.92
N GLU A 23 -6.31 -0.59 -5.39
CA GLU A 23 -7.28 0.25 -6.06
C GLU A 23 -6.65 1.03 -7.21
N LYS A 24 -7.45 1.31 -8.24
CA LYS A 24 -7.05 2.22 -9.30
C LYS A 24 -7.35 3.64 -8.87
N ARG A 25 -6.37 4.53 -9.00
CA ARG A 25 -6.54 5.97 -8.79
C ARG A 25 -5.94 6.74 -9.94
N THR A 26 -6.59 7.85 -10.31
CA THR A 26 -5.98 8.85 -11.16
C THR A 26 -5.16 9.80 -10.29
N ALA A 27 -3.86 9.83 -10.50
CA ALA A 27 -2.95 10.72 -9.81
C ALA A 27 -1.88 11.18 -10.79
N PHE A 28 -1.46 12.44 -10.68
CA PHE A 28 -0.47 13.03 -11.60
C PHE A 28 -0.87 12.93 -13.08
N GLY A 29 -2.17 12.98 -13.38
CA GLY A 29 -2.70 12.90 -14.75
C GLY A 29 -2.79 11.49 -15.34
N GLU A 30 -2.45 10.44 -14.57
CA GLU A 30 -2.45 9.06 -15.06
C GLU A 30 -3.24 8.14 -14.13
N GLU A 31 -3.97 7.17 -14.70
CA GLU A 31 -4.58 6.08 -13.93
C GLU A 31 -3.49 5.04 -13.59
N LYS A 32 -3.29 4.78 -12.29
CA LYS A 32 -2.35 3.77 -11.79
C LYS A 32 -2.99 2.89 -10.72
N GLU A 33 -2.51 1.66 -10.60
CA GLU A 33 -2.84 0.78 -9.48
C GLU A 33 -2.00 1.17 -8.25
N TYR A 34 -2.68 1.42 -7.13
CA TYR A 34 -2.09 1.74 -5.84
C TYR A 34 -2.39 0.65 -4.82
N LEU A 35 -1.44 0.41 -3.93
CA LEU A 35 -1.62 -0.44 -2.75
C LEU A 35 -2.03 0.45 -1.58
N VAL A 36 -3.15 0.12 -0.94
CA VAL A 36 -3.56 0.76 0.31
C VAL A 36 -2.89 0.03 1.45
N LEU A 37 -2.11 0.75 2.25
CA LEU A 37 -1.36 0.20 3.37
C LEU A 37 -1.98 0.64 4.69
N ARG A 38 -2.11 -0.30 5.62
CA ARG A 38 -2.40 -0.04 7.03
C ARG A 38 -1.12 -0.19 7.84
N MET A 39 -0.68 0.88 8.47
CA MET A 39 0.53 0.89 9.28
C MET A 39 0.33 0.08 10.56
N ALA A 40 1.36 -0.66 10.98
CA ALA A 40 1.32 -1.45 12.21
C ALA A 40 1.39 -0.56 13.46
N HIS A 41 2.10 0.56 13.37
CA HIS A 41 2.17 1.61 14.39
C HIS A 41 2.08 2.98 13.71
N GLY A 42 1.19 3.82 14.24
CA GLY A 42 0.82 5.14 13.75
C GLY A 42 -0.61 5.39 14.19
N ASP A 43 -0.86 6.53 14.85
CA ASP A 43 -2.19 6.99 15.29
C ASP A 43 -3.27 6.87 14.20
#